data_AF-A0A9E3CCH4-F1
#
_entry.id   AF-A0A9E3CCH4-F1
#
_cell.length_a   1.000
_cell.length_b   1.000
_cell.length_c   1.000
_cell.angle_alpha   90.00
_cell.angle_beta   90.00
_cell.angle_gamma   90.00
#
_symmetry.space_group_name_H-M   'P 1'
#
loop_
_entity.id
_entity.type
_entity.pdbx_description
1 polymer ?
#
loop_
_entity_poly.entity_id
_entity_poly.type
_entity_poly.pdbx_seq_one_letter_code
_entity_poly.pdbx_strand_id
1 'polypeptide(L)' 'MSAYSGHDTLKNITGVDGTPYADVITGSRRPNLIYGQGGDDRIKGLRGDDTLYGGDGHDRINGGNGSDQCVGEHVSHCEM' A
#
# COMPACT_ATOMS: atom_id res chain seq x y z
N MET A 1 -17.53 2.55 -22.16
CA MET A 1 -16.18 1.95 -22.13
C MET A 1 -15.42 2.69 -21.05
N SER A 2 -15.59 2.27 -19.80
CA SER A 2 -15.01 2.96 -18.65
C SER A 2 -13.66 2.33 -18.38
N ALA A 3 -12.60 3.06 -18.71
CA ALA A 3 -11.24 2.71 -18.38
C ALA A 3 -11.04 2.88 -16.87
N TYR A 4 -11.34 1.83 -16.10
CA TYR A 4 -10.70 1.58 -14.82
C TYR A 4 -9.83 0.35 -15.04
N SER A 5 -8.64 0.59 -15.58
CA SER A 5 -7.58 -0.41 -15.60
C SER A 5 -7.15 -0.55 -14.15
N GLY A 6 -7.60 -1.61 -13.45
CA GLY A 6 -7.40 -1.88 -12.02
C GLY A 6 -5.94 -2.17 -11.64
N HIS A 7 -5.09 -1.19 -11.92
CA HIS A 7 -3.69 -1.11 -11.57
C HIS A 7 -3.38 0.38 -11.39
N ASP A 8 -3.74 0.92 -10.23
CA ASP A 8 -3.51 2.34 -9.94
C ASP A 8 -2.07 2.55 -9.44
N THR A 9 -1.41 3.60 -9.92
CA THR A 9 -0.09 4.03 -9.45
C THR A 9 -0.22 5.33 -8.69
N LEU A 10 -0.43 5.23 -7.38
CA LEU A 10 -0.62 6.38 -6.49
C LEU A 10 0.74 6.77 -5.88
N LYS A 11 1.13 8.05 -6.00
CA LYS A 11 2.43 8.58 -5.54
C LYS A 11 2.25 9.86 -4.71
N ASN A 12 2.99 9.97 -3.60
CA ASN A 12 3.02 11.16 -2.72
C ASN A 12 1.70 11.50 -2.00
N ILE A 13 0.90 10.49 -1.62
CA ILE A 13 -0.44 10.72 -1.04
C ILE A 13 -0.45 10.23 0.42
N THR A 14 -0.95 11.07 1.34
CA THR A 14 -1.06 10.80 2.78
C THR A 14 -2.32 10.02 3.20
N GLY A 15 -3.15 9.62 2.24
CA GLY A 15 -4.38 8.84 2.40
C GLY A 15 -4.74 8.18 1.08
N VAL A 16 -4.37 6.92 0.91
CA VAL A 16 -4.63 6.15 -0.32
C VAL A 16 -5.62 5.05 -0.02
N ASP A 17 -6.70 4.98 -0.80
CA ASP A 17 -7.53 3.79 -0.93
C ASP A 17 -7.26 3.18 -2.31
N GLY A 18 -6.79 1.94 -2.34
CA GLY A 18 -6.65 1.12 -3.52
C GLY A 18 -8.00 0.62 -4.02
N THR A 19 -7.95 -0.43 -4.81
CA THR A 19 -9.06 -1.02 -5.54
C THR A 19 -9.16 -2.50 -5.19
N PRO A 20 -10.22 -3.22 -5.58
CA PRO A 20 -10.27 -4.68 -5.42
C PRO A 20 -9.40 -5.45 -6.43
N TYR A 21 -8.42 -4.79 -7.05
CA TYR A 21 -7.48 -5.37 -8.01
C TYR A 21 -6.05 -5.07 -7.56
N ALA A 22 -5.08 -5.79 -8.14
CA ALA A 22 -3.67 -5.63 -7.78
C ALA A 22 -3.13 -4.21 -8.04
N ASP A 23 -2.85 -3.46 -6.99
CA ASP A 23 -2.40 -2.06 -7.08
C ASP A 23 -0.91 -1.88 -6.83
N VAL A 24 -0.36 -0.75 -7.29
CA VAL A 24 1.03 -0.35 -7.02
C VAL A 24 1.06 1.01 -6.36
N ILE A 25 1.11 1.00 -5.03
CA ILE A 25 1.01 2.22 -4.22
C ILE A 25 2.39 2.59 -3.68
N THR A 26 2.79 3.84 -3.87
CA THR A 26 4.02 4.40 -3.30
C THR A 26 3.70 5.64 -2.47
N GLY A 27 4.02 5.59 -1.19
CA GLY A 27 3.94 6.68 -0.24
C GLY A 27 4.97 7.77 -0.49
N SER A 28 5.39 8.43 0.58
CA SER A 28 6.16 9.67 0.59
C SER A 28 7.24 9.61 1.66
N ARG A 29 7.97 10.71 1.87
CA ARG A 29 8.95 10.79 2.98
C ARG A 29 8.36 11.27 4.31
N ARG A 30 7.03 11.21 4.42
CA ARG A 30 6.23 11.65 5.57
C ARG A 30 5.33 10.48 5.97
N PRO A 31 4.82 10.45 7.21
CA PRO A 31 3.82 9.46 7.63
C PRO A 31 2.67 9.33 6.61
N ASN A 32 2.46 8.13 6.12
CA ASN A 32 1.44 7.79 5.13
C ASN A 32 0.42 6.81 5.72
N LEU A 33 -0.86 7.03 5.38
CA LEU A 33 -1.93 6.05 5.60
C LEU A 33 -2.34 5.47 4.24
N ILE A 34 -2.14 4.18 4.04
CA ILE A 34 -2.40 3.50 2.77
C ILE A 34 -3.29 2.27 3.02
N TYR A 35 -4.30 2.07 2.19
CA TYR A 35 -5.16 0.89 2.13
C TYR A 35 -5.11 0.30 0.73
N GLY A 36 -4.74 -0.98 0.59
CA GLY A 36 -4.72 -1.72 -0.69
C GLY A 36 -6.11 -2.23 -1.10
N GLN A 37 -6.93 -2.60 -0.11
CA GLN A 37 -8.26 -3.21 -0.25
C GLN A 37 -8.22 -4.68 -0.65
N GLY A 38 -8.22 -5.00 -1.94
CA GLY A 38 -8.34 -6.40 -2.37
C GLY A 38 -7.51 -6.66 -3.62
N GLY A 39 -7.07 -7.89 -3.81
CA GLY A 39 -6.12 -8.23 -4.87
C GLY A 39 -4.68 -8.31 -4.35
N ASP A 40 -3.74 -8.48 -5.25
CA ASP A 40 -2.33 -8.68 -4.88
C ASP A 40 -1.58 -7.34 -4.94
N ASP A 41 -1.55 -6.61 -3.83
CA ASP A 41 -1.05 -5.24 -3.83
C ASP A 41 0.46 -5.13 -3.64
N ARG A 42 1.04 -4.03 -4.14
CA ARG A 42 2.43 -3.64 -3.92
C ARG A 42 2.48 -2.26 -3.30
N ILE A 43 2.67 -2.22 -1.99
CA ILE A 43 2.64 -0.99 -1.20
C ILE A 43 4.07 -0.65 -0.74
N LYS A 44 4.49 0.61 -0.91
CA LYS A 44 5.79 1.11 -0.46
C LYS A 44 5.67 2.43 0.30
N GLY A 45 5.87 2.44 1.62
CA GLY A 45 5.79 3.61 2.50
C GLY A 45 6.92 4.64 2.29
N LEU A 46 8.16 4.15 2.10
CA LEU A 46 9.42 4.90 1.95
C LEU A 46 10.04 5.40 3.25
N ARG A 47 9.60 6.54 3.80
CA ARG A 47 10.26 7.19 4.96
C ARG A 47 9.19 7.84 5.82
N GLY A 48 9.35 7.77 7.13
CA GLY A 48 8.33 8.26 8.06
C GLY A 48 7.60 7.09 8.68
N ASP A 49 6.78 7.36 9.69
CA ASP A 49 6.03 6.32 10.40
C ASP A 49 4.74 6.04 9.64
N ASP A 50 4.72 4.98 8.85
CA ASP A 50 3.62 4.69 7.93
C ASP A 50 2.63 3.68 8.52
N THR A 51 1.37 3.76 8.12
CA THR A 51 0.35 2.76 8.40
C THR A 51 -0.18 2.22 7.08
N LEU A 52 0.16 0.97 6.79
CA LEU A 52 -0.02 0.33 5.50
C LEU A 52 -0.95 -0.88 5.66
N TYR A 53 -2.16 -0.77 5.13
CA TYR A 53 -3.13 -1.84 5.10
C TYR A 53 -3.07 -2.52 3.72
N GLY A 54 -2.75 -3.80 3.67
CA GLY A 54 -2.81 -4.60 2.43
C GLY A 54 -4.25 -4.90 2.06
N GLY A 55 -4.93 -5.62 2.95
CA GLY A 55 -6.31 -6.05 2.72
C GLY A 55 -6.35 -7.53 2.34
N ASP A 56 -7.27 -7.88 1.44
CA ASP A 56 -7.50 -9.24 0.97
C ASP A 56 -6.60 -9.58 -0.23
N GLY A 57 -5.78 -10.62 -0.14
CA GLY A 57 -4.93 -11.07 -1.25
C GLY A 57 -3.47 -11.12 -0.86
N HIS A 58 -2.59 -11.46 -1.81
CA HIS A 58 -1.18 -11.66 -1.52
C HIS A 58 -0.39 -10.36 -1.67
N ASP A 59 -0.44 -9.56 -0.61
CA ASP A 59 0.17 -8.24 -0.59
C ASP A 59 1.67 -8.27 -0.31
N ARG A 60 2.38 -7.35 -0.97
CA ARG A 60 3.78 -7.03 -0.71
C ARG A 60 3.87 -5.62 -0.18
N ILE A 61 4.17 -5.49 1.11
CA ILE A 61 4.23 -4.21 1.80
C ILE A 61 5.67 -3.91 2.22
N ASN A 62 6.18 -2.74 1.83
CA ASN A 62 7.50 -2.27 2.24
C ASN A 62 7.31 -0.96 2.99
N GLY A 63 7.42 -0.98 4.32
CA GLY A 63 7.33 0.21 5.15
C GLY A 63 8.41 1.22 4.77
N GLY A 64 9.65 0.74 4.74
CA GLY A 64 10.80 1.57 4.43
C GLY A 64 11.48 1.99 5.73
N ASN A 65 11.91 3.25 5.84
CA ASN A 65 12.57 3.74 7.05
C ASN A 65 11.58 4.48 7.94
N GLY A 66 11.26 3.91 9.10
CA GLY A 66 10.38 4.52 10.08
C GLY A 66 9.83 3.47 11.04
N SER A 67 8.98 3.90 11.96
CA SER A 67 8.19 2.97 12.77
C SER A 67 6.90 2.66 12.02
N ASP A 68 6.99 1.68 11.12
CA ASP A 68 5.89 1.35 10.21
C ASP A 68 4.95 0.30 10.81
N GLN A 69 3.67 0.42 10.52
CA GLN A 69 2.62 -0.53 10.88
C GLN A 69 2.03 -1.13 9.60
N CYS A 70 2.29 -2.41 9.35
CA CYS A 70 1.65 -3.16 8.26
C CYS A 70 0.52 -4.04 8.80
N VAL A 71 -0.67 -3.98 8.18
CA VAL A 71 -1.82 -4.81 8.55
C VAL A 71 -2.43 -5.42 7.29
N GLY A 72 -2.64 -6.72 7.25
CA GLY A 72 -3.30 -7.40 6.13
C GLY A 72 -3.39 -8.90 6.35
N GLU A 73 -4.31 -9.57 5.67
CA GLU A 73 -4.63 -10.97 5.97
C GLU A 73 -3.54 -11.93 5.48
N HIS A 74 -2.81 -11.53 4.41
CA HIS A 74 -1.64 -12.24 3.90
C HIS A 74 -0.47 -11.29 3.55
N VAL A 75 -0.09 -10.42 4.50
CA VAL A 75 1.13 -9.61 4.35
C VAL A 75 2.34 -10.54 4.27
N SER A 76 2.84 -10.74 3.05
CA SER A 76 3.91 -11.71 2.79
C SER A 76 5.29 -11.19 3.19
N HIS A 77 5.41 -9.88 3.39
CA HIS A 77 6.63 -9.19 3.80
C HIS A 77 6.25 -7.82 4.34
N CYS A 78 6.70 -7.46 5.55
CA CYS A 78 6.71 -6.09 6.06
C CYS A 78 8.13 -5.83 6.53
N GLU A 79 8.93 -5.16 5.70
CA GLU A 79 10.26 -4.70 6.12
C GLU A 79 10.08 -3.42 6.95
N MET A 80 10.49 -3.54 8.22
CA MET A 80 10.66 -2.47 9.20
C MET A 80 12.13 -2.04 9.24
#